data_AF-A0A643BWA6-F1
#
_entry.id   AF-A0A643BWA6-F1
#
_cell.length_a   1.000
_cell.length_b   1.000
_cell.length_c   1.000
_cell.angle_alpha   90.00
_cell.angle_beta   90.00
_cell.angle_gamma   90.00
#
_symmetry.space_group_name_H-M   'P 1'
#
loop_
_entity.id
_entity.type
_entity.pdbx_description
1 polymer ?
#
loop_
_entity_poly.entity_id
_entity_poly.type
_entity_poly.pdbx_seq_one_letter_code
_entity_poly.pdbx_strand_id
1 'polypeptide(L)'
;MESVVPLKEKKLLNVKLRELASWILMRDFILKGTAGVFQRGYYWYYNKYFNMKKGSIVGLSMLLAAYMLFSYCSSYKELKHEQPSEYL
;
A
#
# COMPACT_ATOMS: atom_id res chain seq x y z
N MET A 1 -21.20 -26.46 -42.58
CA MET A 1 -21.52 -25.18 -41.91
C MET A 1 -20.91 -25.25 -40.52
N GLU A 2 -19.74 -24.65 -40.31
CA GLU A 2 -19.10 -24.66 -38.98
C GLU A 2 -19.89 -23.74 -38.05
N SER A 3 -20.48 -24.30 -37.00
CA SER A 3 -21.18 -23.53 -35.98
C SER A 3 -20.17 -22.63 -35.28
N VAL A 4 -20.32 -21.31 -35.43
CA VAL A 4 -19.51 -20.31 -34.73
C VAL A 4 -19.87 -20.37 -33.25
N VAL A 5 -19.19 -21.24 -32.50
CA VAL A 5 -19.35 -21.33 -31.04
C VAL A 5 -18.84 -20.03 -30.42
N PRO A 6 -19.64 -19.36 -29.58
CA PRO A 6 -19.22 -18.12 -28.93
C PRO A 6 -17.96 -18.34 -28.10
N LEU A 7 -16.97 -17.45 -28.27
CA LEU A 7 -15.64 -17.56 -27.65
C LEU A 7 -15.70 -17.73 -26.12
N LYS A 8 -16.77 -17.23 -25.48
CA LYS A 8 -17.00 -17.30 -24.02
C LYS A 8 -17.07 -18.73 -23.47
N GLU A 9 -17.50 -19.70 -24.27
CA GLU A 9 -17.74 -21.09 -23.82
C GLU A 9 -16.60 -22.05 -24.21
N LYS A 10 -15.61 -21.56 -24.96
CA LYS A 10 -14.45 -22.37 -25.36
C LYS A 10 -13.51 -22.59 -24.18
N LYS A 11 -13.20 -23.86 -23.88
CA LYS A 11 -12.11 -24.23 -22.95
C LYS A 11 -10.78 -23.66 -23.44
N LEU A 12 -9.91 -23.29 -22.49
CA LEU A 12 -8.59 -22.68 -22.69
C LEU A 12 -7.74 -23.38 -23.78
N LEU A 13 -7.87 -24.70 -23.89
CA LEU A 13 -7.13 -25.54 -24.84
C LEU A 13 -7.57 -25.41 -26.30
N ASN A 14 -8.76 -24.87 -26.57
CA ASN A 14 -9.31 -24.69 -27.92
C ASN A 14 -9.22 -23.24 -28.44
N VAL A 15 -8.46 -22.38 -27.75
CA VAL A 15 -8.31 -20.97 -28.12
C VAL A 15 -6.95 -20.76 -28.79
N LYS A 16 -6.96 -20.25 -30.03
CA LYS A 16 -5.72 -19.86 -30.73
C LYS A 16 -5.10 -18.65 -30.02
N LEU A 17 -3.76 -18.56 -29.96
CA LEU A 17 -3.03 -17.48 -29.27
C LEU A 17 -3.51 -16.05 -29.61
N ARG A 18 -3.93 -15.81 -30.86
CA ARG A 18 -4.48 -14.52 -31.32
C ARG A 18 -5.85 -14.20 -30.73
N GLU A 19 -6.66 -15.21 -30.44
CA GLU A 19 -7.99 -15.11 -29.82
C GLU A 19 -7.92 -15.17 -28.28
N LEU A 20 -6.77 -15.58 -27.74
CA LEU A 20 -6.54 -15.76 -26.30
C LEU A 20 -6.58 -14.43 -25.53
N ALA A 21 -6.02 -13.36 -26.09
CA ALA A 21 -6.10 -12.03 -25.50
C ALA A 21 -7.56 -11.53 -25.41
N SER A 22 -8.34 -11.71 -26.48
CA SER A 22 -9.78 -11.37 -26.50
C SER A 22 -10.61 -12.28 -25.58
N TRP A 23 -10.20 -13.54 -25.40
CA TRP A 23 -10.81 -14.48 -24.46
C TRP A 23 -10.55 -14.12 -23.00
N ILE A 24 -9.32 -13.70 -22.67
CA ILE A 24 -8.96 -13.17 -21.35
C ILE A 24 -9.80 -11.93 -21.04
N LEU A 25 -9.92 -11.01 -22.00
CA LEU A 25 -10.69 -9.77 -21.84
C LEU A 25 -12.20 -10.03 -21.63
N MET A 26 -12.75 -11.10 -22.24
CA MET A 26 -14.12 -11.55 -21.93
C MET A 26 -14.25 -12.21 -20.56
N ARG A 27 -13.15 -12.67 -19.94
CA ARG A 27 -13.13 -13.35 -18.63
C ARG A 27 -12.95 -12.41 -17.44
N ASP A 28 -12.79 -11.11 -17.68
CA ASP A 28 -12.70 -10.04 -16.67
C ASP A 28 -13.92 -9.96 -15.70
N PHE A 29 -14.95 -10.79 -15.90
CA PHE A 29 -16.07 -10.99 -14.97
C PHE A 29 -15.69 -11.64 -13.64
N ILE A 30 -14.57 -12.37 -13.54
CA ILE A 30 -14.20 -13.01 -12.26
C ILE A 30 -13.73 -11.97 -11.23
N LEU A 31 -13.20 -10.83 -11.66
CA LEU A 31 -12.56 -9.88 -10.76
C LEU A 31 -13.55 -9.08 -9.91
N LYS A 32 -14.68 -8.60 -10.44
CA LYS A 32 -15.56 -7.71 -9.66
C LYS A 32 -16.28 -8.40 -8.50
N GLY A 33 -16.65 -9.68 -8.64
CA GLY A 33 -17.34 -10.44 -7.60
C GLY A 33 -16.40 -11.03 -6.54
N THR A 34 -15.21 -11.48 -6.95
CA THR A 34 -14.23 -12.07 -6.02
C THR A 34 -13.32 -11.03 -5.38
N ALA A 35 -13.00 -9.91 -6.04
CA ALA A 35 -12.19 -8.84 -5.45
C ALA A 35 -12.81 -8.28 -4.16
N GLY A 36 -14.14 -8.25 -4.03
CA GLY A 36 -14.80 -7.86 -2.79
C GLY A 36 -14.52 -8.80 -1.61
N VAL A 37 -14.44 -10.11 -1.87
CA VAL A 37 -14.10 -11.14 -0.86
C VAL A 37 -12.60 -11.06 -0.52
N PHE A 38 -11.77 -10.90 -1.56
CA PHE A 38 -10.39 -10.37 -1.56
C PHE A 38 -10.17 -9.28 -0.52
N GLN A 39 -10.80 -8.15 -0.80
CA GLN A 39 -10.67 -6.91 -0.08
C GLN A 39 -11.18 -7.02 1.35
N ARG A 40 -12.25 -7.81 1.60
CA ARG A 40 -12.79 -8.04 2.94
C ARG A 40 -11.87 -8.91 3.79
N GLY A 41 -11.27 -9.95 3.22
CA GLY A 41 -10.26 -10.78 3.89
C GLY A 41 -8.98 -9.99 4.19
N TYR A 42 -8.52 -9.20 3.22
CA TYR A 42 -7.37 -8.33 3.38
C TYR A 42 -7.60 -7.26 4.46
N TYR A 43 -8.77 -6.61 4.44
CA TYR A 43 -9.15 -5.64 5.47
C TYR A 43 -9.26 -6.29 6.85
N TRP A 44 -9.83 -7.49 6.97
CA TRP A 44 -9.90 -8.20 8.26
C TRP A 44 -8.50 -8.55 8.80
N TYR A 45 -7.61 -9.08 7.95
CA TYR A 45 -6.23 -9.40 8.33
C TYR A 45 -5.45 -8.16 8.73
N TYR A 46 -5.50 -7.11 7.91
CA TYR A 46 -4.85 -5.83 8.19
C TYR A 46 -5.41 -5.23 9.48
N ASN A 47 -6.73 -5.23 9.66
CA ASN A 47 -7.37 -4.75 10.87
C ASN A 47 -6.97 -5.58 12.11
N LYS A 48 -6.79 -6.89 11.98
CA LYS A 48 -6.39 -7.75 13.10
C LYS A 48 -4.98 -7.47 13.60
N TYR A 49 -4.02 -7.25 12.71
CA TYR A 49 -2.61 -7.10 13.10
C TYR A 49 -2.15 -5.63 13.16
N PHE A 50 -2.69 -4.78 12.29
CA PHE A 50 -2.36 -3.36 12.24
C PHE A 50 -3.29 -2.52 13.11
N ASN A 51 -4.55 -2.89 13.32
CA ASN A 51 -5.45 -2.07 14.15
C ASN A 51 -5.19 -2.23 15.66
N MET A 52 -4.33 -3.16 16.07
CA MET A 52 -3.72 -3.17 17.41
C MET A 52 -2.81 -1.94 17.62
N LYS A 53 -2.41 -1.27 16.53
CA LYS A 53 -1.42 -0.19 16.49
C LYS A 53 -2.01 1.21 16.28
N LYS A 54 -3.26 1.48 16.68
CA LYS A 54 -3.64 2.89 16.98
C LYS A 54 -2.67 3.54 17.99
N GLY A 55 -1.95 2.75 18.80
CA GLY A 55 -0.84 3.21 19.65
C GLY A 55 0.58 3.14 19.06
N SER A 56 0.85 2.46 17.93
CA SER A 56 2.26 2.35 17.43
C SER A 56 2.73 3.58 16.69
N ILE A 57 1.81 4.30 16.03
CA ILE A 57 2.14 5.58 15.40
C ILE A 57 2.54 6.58 16.48
N VAL A 58 1.89 6.54 17.65
CA VAL A 58 2.23 7.38 18.81
C VAL A 58 3.66 7.14 19.28
N GLY A 59 4.11 5.88 19.37
CA GLY A 59 5.49 5.56 19.76
C GLY A 59 6.53 6.07 18.76
N LEU A 60 6.25 5.90 17.46
CA LEU A 60 7.14 6.35 16.38
C LEU A 60 7.17 7.89 16.29
N SER A 61 6.03 8.55 16.46
CA SER A 61 5.94 10.01 16.51
C SER A 61 6.62 10.58 17.75
N MET A 62 6.54 9.89 18.89
CA MET A 62 7.18 10.31 20.14
C MET A 62 8.71 10.19 20.06
N LEU A 63 9.23 9.12 19.45
CA LEU A 63 10.66 9.00 19.13
C LEU A 63 11.13 10.11 18.19
N LEU A 64 10.35 10.43 17.16
CA LEU A 64 10.67 11.49 16.21
C LEU A 64 10.68 12.87 16.89
N ALA A 65 9.70 13.16 17.75
CA ALA A 65 9.63 14.39 18.52
C ALA A 65 10.80 14.52 19.52
N ALA A 66 11.14 13.44 20.21
CA ALA A 66 12.30 13.41 21.10
C ALA A 66 13.61 13.64 20.35
N TYR A 67 13.76 13.06 19.15
CA TYR A 67 14.92 13.29 18.29
C TYR A 67 15.02 14.76 17.84
N MET A 68 13.90 15.38 17.42
CA MET A 68 13.90 16.80 17.05
C MET A 68 14.29 17.71 18.22
N LEU A 69 13.76 17.45 19.41
CA LEU A 69 14.13 18.21 20.62
C LEU A 69 15.60 18.02 21.00
N PHE A 70 16.11 16.78 20.92
CA PHE A 70 17.51 16.49 21.20
C PHE A 70 18.45 17.17 20.20
N SER A 71 18.10 17.11 18.90
CA SER A 71 18.83 17.80 17.84
C SER A 71 18.82 19.32 18.06
N TYR A 72 17.67 19.90 18.42
CA TYR A 72 17.55 21.32 18.72
C TYR A 72 18.42 21.74 19.91
N CYS A 73 18.38 20.98 21.01
CA CYS A 73 19.22 21.26 22.18
C CYS A 73 20.71 21.14 21.87
N SER A 74 21.11 20.18 21.03
CA SER A 74 22.51 20.00 20.63
C SER A 74 22.99 21.18 19.77
N SER A 75 22.23 21.54 18.75
CA SER A 75 22.55 22.68 17.88
C SER A 75 22.50 24.03 18.61
N TYR A 76 21.63 24.18 19.62
CA TYR A 76 21.56 25.42 20.41
C TYR A 76 22.76 25.60 21.35
N LYS A 77 23.35 24.51 21.85
CA LYS A 77 24.61 24.58 22.62
C LYS A 77 25.78 25.03 21.75
N GLU A 78 25.82 24.59 20.49
CA GLU A 78 26.84 25.03 19.53
C GLU A 78 26.67 26.52 19.20
N LEU A 79 25.44 26.96 18.87
CA LEU A 79 25.17 28.37 18.55
C LEU A 79 25.43 29.34 19.71
N LYS A 80 25.19 28.92 20.97
CA LYS A 80 25.50 29.75 22.15
C LYS A 80 26.99 29.83 22.47
N HIS A 81 27.79 28.86 22.04
CA HIS A 81 29.24 28.92 22.19
C HIS A 81 29.92 29.83 21.15
N GLU A 82 29.23 30.14 20.04
CA GLU A 82 29.70 31.09 19.02
C GLU A 82 29.30 32.55 19.28
N GLN A 83 28.48 32.84 20.28
CA GLN A 83 28.13 34.21 20.64
C GLN A 83 29.03 34.67 21.80
N PRO A 84 30.14 35.40 21.56
CA PRO A 84 30.86 36.06 22.64
C PRO A 84 29.90 37.04 23.31
N SER A 85 29.99 37.11 24.63
CA SER A 85 29.19 37.99 25.48
C SER A 85 29.55 39.47 25.23
N GLU A 86 29.17 40.04 24.10
CA GLU A 86 29.28 41.48 23.84
C GLU A 86 28.02 41.97 23.13
N TYR A 87 26.99 42.16 23.94
CA TYR A 87 26.14 43.33 23.82
C TYR A 87 26.25 44.09 25.14
N LEU A 88 27.43 44.68 25.33
CA LEU A 88 27.65 45.85 26.16
C LEU A 88 27.81 47.05 25.21
#